data_AF-A0A645I9Q2-F1
#
_entry.id   AF-A0A645I9Q2-F1
#
_cell.length_a   1.000
_cell.length_b   1.000
_cell.length_c   1.000
_cell.angle_alpha   90.00
_cell.angle_beta   90.00
_cell.angle_gamma   90.00
#
_symmetry.space_group_name_H-M   'P 1'
#
loop_
_entity.id
_entity.type
_entity.pdbx_description
1 polymer ?
#
loop_
_entity_poly.entity_id
_entity_poly.type
_entity_poly.pdbx_seq_one_letter_code
_entity_poly.pdbx_strand_id
1 'polypeptide(L)' 'MIASGGLQNGIEVAKSLALGADLCGMAGRLLRSATISAERVIEDLDEIIQETRIAMFACGANTVAQMKNTPIFQNK' A
#
# COMPACT_ATOMS: atom_id res chain seq x y z
N MET A 1 6.38 13.33 -0.53
CA MET A 1 5.31 13.16 -1.52
C MET A 1 4.31 12.13 -1.02
N ILE A 2 3.02 12.40 -1.18
CA ILE A 2 1.93 11.48 -0.83
C ILE A 2 1.38 10.89 -2.13
N ALA A 3 1.31 9.56 -2.24
CA ALA A 3 0.58 8.89 -3.30
C ALA A 3 -0.87 8.69 -2.85
N SER A 4 -1.83 9.20 -3.62
CA SER A 4 -3.24 9.05 -3.33
C SER A 4 -4.03 8.96 -4.63
N GLY A 5 -5.08 8.14 -4.63
CA GLY A 5 -5.96 7.95 -5.79
C GLY A 5 -5.84 6.55 -6.38
N GLY A 6 -6.97 5.87 -6.49
CA GLY A 6 -7.06 4.56 -7.14
C GLY A 6 -6.55 3.36 -6.33
N LEU A 7 -5.72 3.55 -5.28
CA LEU A 7 -5.16 2.47 -4.47
C LEU A 7 -6.25 1.53 -3.93
N GLN A 8 -6.16 0.24 -4.25
CA GLN A 8 -7.09 -0.81 -3.85
C GLN A 8 -6.49 -1.84 -2.89
N ASN A 9 -5.17 -2.07 -2.90
CA ASN A 9 -4.54 -3.17 -2.16
C ASN A 9 -3.10 -2.84 -1.71
N GLY A 10 -2.51 -3.70 -0.89
CA GLY A 10 -1.18 -3.50 -0.33
C GLY A 10 -0.04 -3.60 -1.34
N ILE A 11 -0.26 -4.26 -2.48
CA ILE A 11 0.71 -4.28 -3.59
C ILE A 11 0.82 -2.91 -4.27
N GLU A 12 -0.30 -2.22 -4.47
CA GLU A 12 -0.31 -0.86 -5.02
C GLU A 12 0.31 0.15 -4.06
N VAL A 13 0.13 -0.03 -2.75
CA VAL A 13 0.85 0.72 -1.72
C VAL A 13 2.36 0.47 -1.84
N ALA A 14 2.80 -0.79 -1.89
CA ALA A 14 4.22 -1.12 -2.01
C ALA A 14 4.85 -0.58 -3.30
N LYS A 15 4.14 -0.64 -4.44
CA LYS A 15 4.56 -0.02 -5.70
C LYS A 15 4.69 1.50 -5.57
N SER A 16 3.71 2.15 -4.95
CA SER A 16 3.75 3.60 -4.74
C SER A 16 4.94 4.02 -3.88
N LEU A 17 5.25 3.25 -2.84
CA LEU A 17 6.46 3.44 -2.03
C LEU A 17 7.72 3.25 -2.87
N ALA A 18 7.81 2.17 -3.65
CA ALA A 18 8.96 1.91 -4.53
C ALA A 18 9.14 2.99 -5.61
N LEU A 19 8.05 3.64 -6.05
CA LEU A 19 8.07 4.79 -6.96
C LEU A 19 8.45 6.13 -6.29
N GLY A 20 8.68 6.13 -4.97
CA GLY A 20 9.22 7.27 -4.24
C GLY A 20 8.25 7.96 -3.26
N ALA A 21 7.01 7.47 -3.12
CA ALA A 21 6.06 8.03 -2.16
C ALA A 21 6.52 7.85 -0.70
N ASP A 22 6.34 8.88 0.13
CA ASP A 22 6.58 8.81 1.59
C ASP A 22 5.40 8.21 2.34
N LEU A 23 4.19 8.44 1.82
CA LEU A 23 2.92 8.02 2.42
C LEU A 23 1.93 7.65 1.31
N CYS A 24 0.99 6.77 1.63
CA CYS A 24 -0.10 6.36 0.75
C CYS A 24 -1.45 6.68 1.38
N GLY A 25 -2.39 7.23 0.60
CA GLY A 25 -3.75 7.56 1.03
C GLY A 25 -4.80 6.72 0.30
N MET A 26 -5.76 6.17 1.04
CA MET A 26 -6.85 5.35 0.53
C MET A 26 -8.21 5.91 0.98
N ALA A 27 -9.19 5.94 0.07
CA ALA A 27 -10.53 6.46 0.36
C ALA A 27 -11.63 5.49 -0.10
N GLY A 28 -11.82 5.34 -1.42
CA GLY A 28 -13.00 4.65 -1.98
C GLY A 28 -13.25 3.23 -1.47
N ARG A 29 -12.18 2.42 -1.28
CA ARG A 29 -12.29 1.07 -0.69
C ARG A 29 -12.74 1.15 0.78
N LEU A 30 -12.02 1.93 1.60
CA LEU A 30 -12.30 2.06 3.03
C LEU A 30 -13.67 2.69 3.31
N LEU A 31 -14.11 3.64 2.48
CA LEU A 31 -15.44 4.23 2.59
C LEU A 31 -16.53 3.19 2.35
N ARG A 32 -16.38 2.31 1.35
CA ARG A 32 -17.32 1.19 1.15
C ARG A 32 -17.33 0.27 2.37
N SER A 33 -16.19 -0.11 2.90
CA SER A 33 -16.10 -0.96 4.09
C SER A 33 -16.73 -0.29 5.32
N ALA A 34 -16.59 1.03 5.46
CA ALA A 34 -17.21 1.82 6.52
C ALA A 34 -18.75 1.88 6.42
N THR A 35 -19.33 1.71 5.23
CA THR A 35 -20.80 1.58 5.09
C THR A 35 -21.33 0.25 5.64
N ILE A 36 -20.45 -0.73 5.85
CA ILE A 36 -20.80 -2.04 6.40
C ILE A 36 -20.62 -2.02 7.92
N SER A 37 -19.38 -1.82 8.41
CA SER A 37 -19.09 -1.67 9.84
C SER A 37 -17.66 -1.16 10.09
N ALA A 38 -17.35 -0.78 11.34
CA ALA A 38 -16.00 -0.43 11.74
C ALA A 38 -15.05 -1.65 11.69
N GLU A 39 -15.55 -2.82 12.09
CA GLU A 39 -14.81 -4.08 12.05
C GLU A 39 -14.41 -4.41 10.61
N ARG A 40 -15.30 -4.18 9.65
CA ARG A 40 -14.98 -4.41 8.24
C ARG A 40 -13.89 -3.47 7.71
N VAL A 41 -13.81 -2.24 8.21
CA VAL A 41 -12.71 -1.33 7.90
C VAL A 41 -11.40 -1.84 8.48
N ILE A 42 -11.42 -2.35 9.72
CA ILE A 42 -10.24 -2.92 10.38
C ILE A 42 -9.74 -4.15 9.60
N GLU A 43 -10.63 -5.08 9.23
CA GLU A 43 -10.28 -6.26 8.42
C GLU A 43 -9.62 -5.88 7.09
N ASP A 44 -10.20 -4.91 6.37
CA ASP A 44 -9.64 -4.42 5.11
C ASP A 44 -8.27 -3.76 5.31
N LEU A 45 -8.09 -2.96 6.38
CA LEU A 45 -6.81 -2.34 6.71
C LEU A 45 -5.75 -3.39 7.05
N ASP A 46 -6.09 -4.40 7.84
CA ASP A 46 -5.20 -5.49 8.19
C ASP A 46 -4.75 -6.25 6.94
N GLU A 47 -5.66 -6.56 6.02
CA GLU A 47 -5.32 -7.19 4.73
C GLU A 47 -4.32 -6.34 3.93
N ILE A 48 -4.62 -5.04 3.76
CA ILE A 48 -3.73 -4.11 3.03
C ILE A 48 -2.35 -4.06 3.69
N ILE A 49 -2.28 -3.99 5.02
CA ILE A 49 -1.02 -3.96 5.76
C ILE A 49 -0.25 -5.26 5.57
N GLN A 50 -0.90 -6.43 5.66
CA GLN A 50 -0.25 -7.71 5.45
C GLN A 50 0.30 -7.85 4.02
N GLU A 51 -0.50 -7.51 3.01
CA GLU A 51 -0.06 -7.52 1.61
C GLU A 51 1.15 -6.60 1.38
N THR A 52 1.14 -5.39 1.95
CA THR A 52 2.29 -4.47 1.88
C THR A 52 3.53 -5.08 2.53
N ARG A 53 3.39 -5.70 3.72
CA ARG A 53 4.51 -6.36 4.41
C ARG A 53 5.06 -7.55 3.63
N ILE A 54 4.18 -8.35 3.02
CA ILE A 54 4.55 -9.48 2.16
C ILE A 54 5.32 -8.97 0.94
N ALA A 55 4.85 -7.91 0.28
CA ALA A 55 5.56 -7.31 -0.85
C ALA A 55 6.94 -6.78 -0.44
N MET A 56 7.02 -6.07 0.70
CA MET A 56 8.28 -5.60 1.25
C MET A 56 9.26 -6.75 1.52
N PHE A 57 8.78 -7.83 2.15
CA PHE A 57 9.57 -9.04 2.38
C PHE A 57 10.06 -9.66 1.07
N ALA A 58 9.18 -9.84 0.09
CA ALA A 58 9.52 -10.40 -1.21
C ALA A 58 10.54 -9.56 -1.99
N CYS A 59 10.58 -8.25 -1.75
CA CYS A 59 11.55 -7.33 -2.34
C CYS A 59 12.80 -7.09 -1.48
N GLY A 60 12.95 -7.77 -0.33
CA GLY A 60 14.10 -7.61 0.56
C GLY A 60 14.16 -6.27 1.29
N ALA A 61 13.03 -5.59 1.46
CA ALA A 61 12.91 -4.33 2.17
C ALA A 61 12.39 -4.54 3.60
N ASN A 62 13.23 -4.27 4.61
CA ASN A 62 12.83 -4.36 6.03
C ASN A 62 12.11 -3.11 6.54
N THR A 63 12.18 -2.00 5.79
CA THR A 63 11.57 -0.73 6.15
C THR A 63 10.89 -0.08 4.95
N VAL A 64 9.89 0.77 5.19
CA VAL A 64 9.23 1.57 4.15
C VAL A 64 10.25 2.43 3.40
N ALA A 65 11.24 2.98 4.10
CA ALA A 65 12.32 3.75 3.49
C ALA A 65 13.20 2.92 2.54
N GLN A 66 13.48 1.65 2.88
CA GLN A 66 14.20 0.74 1.98
C GLN A 66 13.39 0.39 0.73
N MET A 67 12.06 0.36 0.83
CA MET A 67 11.19 0.05 -0.30
C MET A 67 11.39 1.02 -1.48
N LYS A 68 11.62 2.31 -1.21
CA LYS A 68 11.94 3.34 -2.21
C LYS A 68 13.18 3.07 -3.06
N ASN A 69 14.11 2.27 -2.54
CA ASN A 69 15.38 1.98 -3.20
C ASN A 69 15.40 0.59 -3.83
N THR A 70 14.27 -0.11 -3.84
CA THR A 70 14.16 -1.41 -4.50
C THR A 70 14.21 -1.26 -6.02
N PRO A 71 14.79 -2.23 -6.75
CA PRO A 71 14.78 -2.19 -8.21
C PRO A 71 13.36 -2.20 -8.75
N ILE A 72 13.06 -1.25 -9.64
CA ILE A 72 11.76 -1.16 -10.32
C ILE A 72 11.96 -1.24 -11.83
N PHE A 73 11.05 -1.95 -12.50
CA PHE A 73 10.93 -1.91 -13.94
C PHE A 73 9.95 -0.81 -14.33
N GLN A 74 10.38 0.11 -15.19
CA GLN A 74 9.51 1.13 -15.78
C GLN A 74 9.68 1.05 -17.30
N ASN A 75 8.58 0.78 -18.01
CA ASN A 75 8.54 0.98 -19.45
C ASN A 75 8.63 2.49 -19.70
N LYS A 76 9.71 2.93 -20.35
CA LYS A 76 9.80 4.26 -20.95
C LYS A 76 9.14 4.27 -22.31
#